data_AF-A0A973M3H2-F1
#
_entry.id   AF-A0A973M3H2-F1
#
_cell.length_a   1.000
_cell.length_b   1.000
_cell.length_c   1.000
_cell.angle_alpha   90.00
_cell.angle_beta   90.00
_cell.angle_gamma   90.00
#
_symmetry.space_group_name_H-M   'P 1'
#
loop_
_entity.id
_entity.type
_entity.pdbx_description
1 polymer ?
#
loop_
_entity_poly.entity_id
_entity_poly.type
_entity_poly.pdbx_seq_one_letter_code
_entity_poly.pdbx_strand_id
1 'polypeptide(L)'
;MDIQSWAPVAAVAVSVVALVRGEALRRRLKPEETRRDAAERIGDALGVIHELIEHADVEPPSRHEVGSALRQFETEWRRLGRRLPRGAWHLGRSIREATANLFGSSAALEYLGSEDREPEPLHPYWWDISLTYIEHVQASLSRWLVDERRRPLMPMPYDQWRRDEDPGSNR
;
A
#
# COMPACT_ATOMS: atom_id res chain seq x y z
N MET A 1 -7.91 -12.87 -61.61
CA MET A 1 -7.90 -13.22 -60.16
C MET A 1 -8.64 -12.10 -59.47
N ASP A 2 -9.90 -12.32 -59.09
CA ASP A 2 -10.81 -11.23 -58.70
C ASP A 2 -10.67 -10.83 -57.23
N ILE A 3 -10.71 -9.52 -56.99
CA ILE A 3 -10.68 -8.88 -55.66
C ILE A 3 -11.82 -9.39 -54.76
N GLN A 4 -12.92 -9.85 -55.35
CA GLN A 4 -14.08 -10.38 -54.63
C GLN A 4 -13.82 -11.72 -53.91
N SER A 5 -12.83 -12.52 -54.32
CA SER A 5 -12.54 -13.80 -53.67
C SER A 5 -11.75 -13.66 -52.35
N TRP A 6 -11.16 -12.49 -52.09
CA TRP A 6 -10.32 -12.24 -50.92
C TRP A 6 -11.04 -11.54 -49.76
N ALA A 7 -12.14 -10.84 -50.04
CA ALA A 7 -12.95 -10.15 -49.04
C ALA A 7 -13.41 -11.05 -47.87
N PRO A 8 -13.94 -12.27 -48.08
CA PRO A 8 -14.34 -13.14 -46.97
C PRO A 8 -13.14 -13.65 -46.17
N VAL A 9 -12.02 -13.94 -46.82
CA VAL A 9 -10.78 -14.39 -46.16
C VAL A 9 -10.19 -13.28 -45.28
N ALA A 10 -10.18 -12.04 -45.80
CA ALA A 10 -9.73 -10.87 -45.05
C ALA A 10 -10.65 -10.57 -43.85
N ALA A 11 -11.97 -10.67 -44.00
CA ALA A 11 -12.92 -10.46 -42.91
C ALA A 11 -12.77 -11.49 -41.79
N VAL A 12 -12.53 -12.77 -42.14
CA VAL A 12 -12.25 -13.83 -41.16
C VAL A 12 -10.91 -13.57 -40.46
N ALA A 13 -9.86 -13.18 -41.19
CA ALA A 13 -8.56 -12.87 -40.60
C ALA A 13 -8.63 -11.69 -39.61
N VAL A 14 -9.33 -10.61 -39.95
CA VAL A 14 -9.55 -9.46 -39.06
C VAL A 14 -10.35 -9.85 -37.82
N SER A 15 -11.37 -10.69 -37.97
CA SER A 15 -12.20 -11.16 -36.85
C SER A 15 -11.40 -12.02 -35.87
N VAL A 16 -10.55 -12.91 -36.39
CA VAL A 16 -9.65 -13.75 -35.56
C VAL A 16 -8.63 -12.87 -34.84
N VAL A 17 -8.01 -11.90 -35.52
CA VAL A 17 -7.08 -10.96 -34.88
C VAL A 17 -7.76 -10.12 -33.80
N ALA A 18 -8.97 -9.63 -34.05
CA ALA A 18 -9.76 -8.88 -33.07
C ALA A 18 -10.11 -9.74 -31.85
N LEU A 19 -10.49 -11.01 -32.06
CA LEU A 19 -10.78 -11.95 -30.98
C LEU A 19 -9.53 -12.26 -30.14
N VAL A 20 -8.41 -12.59 -30.79
CA VAL A 20 -7.14 -12.87 -30.10
C VAL A 20 -6.64 -11.64 -29.33
N ARG A 21 -6.77 -10.44 -29.93
CA ARG A 21 -6.42 -9.18 -29.27
C ARG A 21 -7.35 -8.88 -28.09
N GLY A 22 -8.65 -9.11 -28.23
CA GLY A 22 -9.64 -8.96 -27.17
C GLY A 22 -9.40 -9.92 -26.00
N GLU A 23 -9.09 -11.17 -26.29
CA GLU A 23 -8.74 -12.19 -25.30
C GLU A 23 -7.44 -11.84 -24.56
N ALA A 24 -6.42 -11.38 -25.31
CA ALA A 24 -5.15 -10.92 -24.74
C ALA A 24 -5.32 -9.69 -23.85
N LEU A 25 -6.18 -8.73 -24.24
CA LEU A 25 -6.53 -7.57 -23.42
C LEU A 25 -7.26 -8.00 -22.14
N ARG A 26 -8.28 -8.86 -22.24
CA ARG A 26 -9.00 -9.40 -21.07
C ARG A 26 -8.09 -10.13 -20.09
N ARG A 27 -7.14 -10.92 -20.59
CA ARG A 27 -6.14 -11.61 -19.76
C ARG A 27 -5.16 -10.65 -19.07
N ARG A 28 -4.91 -9.47 -19.65
CA ARG A 28 -4.06 -8.42 -19.05
C ARG A 28 -4.82 -7.56 -18.03
N LEU A 29 -6.11 -7.31 -18.27
CA LEU A 29 -6.97 -6.51 -17.38
C LEU A 29 -7.19 -7.20 -16.03
N LYS A 30 -7.44 -8.53 -15.99
CA LYS A 30 -7.69 -9.26 -14.73
C LYS A 30 -6.57 -9.12 -13.68
N PRO A 31 -5.28 -9.33 -14.02
CA PRO A 31 -4.17 -9.06 -13.09
C PRO A 31 -4.05 -7.60 -12.68
N GLU A 32 -4.45 -6.65 -13.53
CA GLU A 32 -4.38 -5.23 -13.25
C GLU A 32 -5.47 -4.78 -12.29
N GLU A 33 -6.72 -5.18 -12.52
CA GLU A 33 -7.85 -4.97 -11.60
C GLU A 33 -7.52 -5.54 -10.22
N THR A 34 -6.92 -6.74 -10.17
CA THR A 34 -6.50 -7.35 -8.91
C THR A 34 -5.42 -6.54 -8.18
N ARG A 35 -4.50 -5.90 -8.92
CA ARG A 35 -3.46 -5.02 -8.33
C ARG A 35 -4.06 -3.71 -7.83
N ARG A 36 -5.05 -3.17 -8.54
CA ARG A 36 -5.77 -1.95 -8.14
C ARG A 36 -6.55 -2.19 -6.86
N ASP A 37 -7.36 -3.25 -6.81
CA ASP A 37 -8.08 -3.65 -5.58
C ASP A 37 -7.11 -3.88 -4.42
N ALA A 38 -5.95 -4.49 -4.67
CA ALA A 38 -4.91 -4.65 -3.65
C ALA A 38 -4.33 -3.32 -3.16
N ALA A 39 -4.04 -2.38 -4.06
CA ALA A 39 -3.50 -1.07 -3.71
C ALA A 39 -4.53 -0.18 -3.00
N GLU A 40 -5.79 -0.22 -3.43
CA GLU A 40 -6.91 0.48 -2.80
C GLU A 40 -7.13 -0.02 -1.37
N ARG A 41 -7.32 -1.33 -1.16
CA ARG A 41 -7.56 -1.91 0.18
C ARG A 41 -6.40 -1.71 1.15
N ILE A 42 -5.16 -1.80 0.67
CA ILE A 42 -3.98 -1.52 1.50
C ILE A 42 -3.89 -0.03 1.80
N GLY A 43 -4.23 0.84 0.84
CA GLY A 43 -4.35 2.27 1.04
C GLY A 43 -5.39 2.63 2.11
N ASP A 44 -6.58 2.03 2.05
CA ASP A 44 -7.66 2.23 3.02
C ASP A 44 -7.22 1.80 4.43
N ALA A 45 -6.58 0.62 4.55
CA ALA A 45 -6.07 0.15 5.83
C ALA A 45 -4.96 1.05 6.40
N LEU A 46 -4.14 1.66 5.53
CA LEU A 46 -3.17 2.68 5.92
C LEU A 46 -3.85 4.00 6.31
N GLY A 47 -4.98 4.35 5.68
CA GLY A 47 -5.84 5.47 6.06
C GLY A 47 -6.24 5.41 7.53
N VAL A 48 -6.72 4.25 7.98
CA VAL A 48 -7.09 4.05 9.39
C VAL A 48 -5.89 4.28 10.34
N ILE A 49 -4.69 3.83 9.97
CA ILE A 49 -3.49 4.06 10.77
C ILE A 49 -3.09 5.54 10.75
N HIS A 50 -3.15 6.20 9.59
CA HIS A 50 -2.84 7.62 9.43
C HIS A 50 -3.76 8.48 10.29
N GLU A 51 -5.08 8.26 10.23
CA GLU A 51 -6.06 8.98 11.05
C GLU A 51 -5.79 8.81 12.54
N LEU A 52 -5.46 7.60 13.00
CA LEU A 52 -5.10 7.36 14.39
C LEU A 52 -3.87 8.13 14.84
N ILE A 53 -2.86 8.24 13.97
CA ILE A 53 -1.64 8.97 14.28
C ILE A 53 -1.92 10.47 14.28
N GLU A 54 -2.58 10.99 13.23
CA GLU A 54 -2.88 12.42 13.10
C GLU A 54 -3.65 12.98 14.31
N HIS A 55 -4.59 12.20 14.87
CA HIS A 55 -5.43 12.65 15.98
C HIS A 55 -4.84 12.39 17.38
N ALA A 56 -3.74 11.65 17.50
CA ALA A 56 -3.21 11.20 18.79
C ALA A 56 -2.69 12.33 19.73
N ASP A 57 -2.54 13.57 19.24
CA ASP A 57 -2.04 14.74 19.97
C ASP A 57 -3.23 15.52 20.56
N VAL A 58 -4.41 15.33 19.98
CA VAL A 58 -5.70 15.84 20.47
C VAL A 58 -6.32 14.82 21.43
N GLU A 59 -6.41 13.56 21.01
CA GLU A 59 -6.97 12.47 21.79
C GLU A 59 -6.09 11.22 21.59
N PRO A 60 -5.28 10.84 22.60
CA PRO A 60 -4.41 9.68 22.50
C PRO A 60 -5.23 8.41 22.25
N PRO A 61 -4.93 7.64 21.18
CA PRO A 61 -5.70 6.45 20.86
C PRO A 61 -5.50 5.38 21.92
N SER A 62 -6.57 4.67 22.24
CA SER A 62 -6.51 3.53 23.12
C SER A 62 -5.67 2.40 22.51
N ARG A 63 -5.10 1.55 23.36
CA ARG A 63 -4.39 0.34 22.92
C ARG A 63 -5.26 -0.56 22.04
N HIS A 64 -6.56 -0.59 22.31
CA HIS A 64 -7.51 -1.36 21.52
C HIS A 64 -7.64 -0.82 20.10
N GLU A 65 -7.76 0.50 19.93
CA GLU A 65 -7.84 1.17 18.62
C GLU A 65 -6.57 0.95 17.81
N VAL A 66 -5.40 1.20 18.42
CA VAL A 66 -4.10 0.94 17.77
C VAL A 66 -3.99 -0.53 17.35
N GLY A 67 -4.28 -1.47 18.27
CA GLY A 67 -4.24 -2.90 17.97
C GLY A 67 -5.21 -3.31 16.87
N SER A 68 -6.42 -2.72 16.84
CA SER A 68 -7.43 -2.98 15.82
C SER A 68 -6.95 -2.54 14.43
N ALA A 69 -6.44 -1.32 14.30
CA ALA A 69 -5.95 -0.79 13.03
C ALA A 69 -4.73 -1.57 12.51
N LEU A 70 -3.77 -1.91 13.38
CA LEU A 70 -2.62 -2.71 12.99
C LEU A 70 -3.04 -4.12 12.54
N ARG A 71 -3.99 -4.76 13.23
CA ARG A 71 -4.54 -6.07 12.81
C ARG A 71 -5.26 -5.99 11.47
N GLN A 72 -6.01 -4.92 11.22
CA GLN A 72 -6.68 -4.69 9.94
C GLN A 72 -5.66 -4.59 8.81
N PHE A 73 -4.62 -3.76 8.97
CA PHE A 73 -3.52 -3.66 8.01
C PHE A 73 -2.82 -5.00 7.80
N GLU A 74 -2.46 -5.72 8.87
CA GLU A 74 -1.79 -7.02 8.75
C GLU A 74 -2.65 -8.08 8.05
N THR A 75 -3.97 -8.00 8.20
CA THR A 75 -4.92 -8.90 7.53
C THR A 75 -4.95 -8.62 6.03
N GLU A 76 -5.09 -7.36 5.64
CA GLU A 76 -5.07 -6.97 4.23
C GLU A 76 -3.70 -7.20 3.60
N TRP A 77 -2.60 -6.90 4.30
CA TRP A 77 -1.24 -7.17 3.82
C TRP A 77 -0.99 -8.66 3.57
N ARG A 78 -1.38 -9.55 4.49
CA ARG A 78 -1.22 -10.99 4.29
C ARG A 78 -2.04 -11.50 3.11
N ARG A 79 -3.25 -10.95 2.93
CA ARG A 79 -4.16 -11.34 1.85
C ARG A 79 -3.74 -10.81 0.48
N LEU A 80 -3.24 -9.58 0.42
CA LEU A 80 -3.12 -8.81 -0.82
C LEU A 80 -1.70 -8.30 -1.11
N GLY A 81 -0.77 -8.32 -0.15
CA GLY A 81 0.58 -7.76 -0.33
C GLY A 81 1.35 -8.38 -1.50
N ARG A 82 1.15 -9.67 -1.79
CA ARG A 82 1.75 -10.34 -2.96
C ARG A 82 1.12 -9.92 -4.30
N ARG A 83 -0.06 -9.31 -4.26
CA ARG A 83 -0.81 -8.81 -5.42
C ARG A 83 -0.54 -7.35 -5.69
N LEU A 84 0.25 -6.66 -4.86
CA LEU A 84 0.63 -5.29 -5.11
C LEU A 84 1.49 -5.15 -6.38
N PRO A 85 1.58 -3.92 -6.91
CA PRO A 85 2.47 -3.61 -8.02
C PRO A 85 3.93 -3.91 -7.67
N ARG A 86 4.76 -4.09 -8.71
CA ARG A 86 6.20 -4.29 -8.54
C ARG A 86 6.82 -3.11 -7.79
N GLY A 87 7.79 -3.42 -6.93
CA GLY A 87 8.50 -2.45 -6.10
C GLY A 87 7.93 -2.32 -4.68
N ALA A 88 6.69 -2.77 -4.45
CA ALA A 88 6.01 -2.64 -3.16
C ALA A 88 6.36 -3.71 -2.10
N TRP A 89 7.30 -4.60 -2.38
CA TRP A 89 7.54 -5.82 -1.58
C TRP A 89 7.96 -5.53 -0.13
N HIS A 90 8.62 -4.41 0.12
CA HIS A 90 9.08 -4.00 1.44
C HIS A 90 8.00 -3.27 2.25
N LEU A 91 6.90 -2.83 1.64
CA LEU A 91 5.91 -1.95 2.29
C LEU A 91 5.42 -2.50 3.63
N GLY A 92 5.01 -3.77 3.68
CA GLY A 92 4.54 -4.35 4.94
C GLY A 92 5.62 -4.36 6.02
N ARG A 93 6.90 -4.54 5.68
CA ARG A 93 7.99 -4.43 6.65
C ARG A 93 8.16 -2.98 7.09
N SER A 94 8.22 -2.06 6.15
CA SER A 94 8.44 -0.65 6.44
C SER A 94 7.32 -0.02 7.28
N ILE A 95 6.07 -0.39 7.03
CA ILE A 95 4.91 0.05 7.84
C ILE A 95 4.96 -0.55 9.25
N ARG A 96 5.36 -1.82 9.41
CA ARG A 96 5.59 -2.40 10.74
C ARG A 96 6.70 -1.68 11.49
N GLU A 97 7.78 -1.32 10.81
CA GLU A 97 8.88 -0.58 11.43
C GLU A 97 8.44 0.83 11.86
N ALA A 98 7.69 1.55 11.02
CA ALA A 98 7.14 2.86 11.38
C ALA A 98 6.21 2.77 12.60
N THR A 99 5.20 1.90 12.52
CA THR A 99 4.21 1.75 13.60
C THR A 99 4.82 1.18 14.88
N ALA A 100 5.84 0.31 14.80
CA ALA A 100 6.52 -0.21 15.98
C ALA A 100 7.41 0.83 16.68
N ASN A 101 7.99 1.79 15.95
CA ASN A 101 8.73 2.88 16.58
C ASN A 101 7.79 3.89 17.26
N LEU A 102 6.58 4.05 16.73
CA LEU A 102 5.60 4.97 17.29
C LEU A 102 4.87 4.39 18.51
N PHE A 103 4.32 3.19 18.37
CA PHE A 103 3.45 2.57 19.38
C PHE A 103 4.13 1.45 20.18
N GLY A 104 5.38 1.10 19.84
CA GLY A 104 6.03 -0.11 20.33
C GLY A 104 5.63 -1.35 19.53
N SER A 105 6.27 -2.50 19.82
CA SER A 105 5.96 -3.77 19.14
C SER A 105 4.46 -4.09 19.22
N SER A 106 3.82 -4.37 18.08
CA SER A 106 2.39 -4.73 18.04
C SER A 106 2.07 -5.97 18.88
N ALA A 107 3.01 -6.92 18.97
CA ALA A 107 2.92 -8.05 19.89
C ALA A 107 2.98 -7.60 21.36
N ALA A 108 3.72 -6.53 21.69
CA ALA A 108 3.71 -5.96 23.03
C ALA A 108 2.41 -5.20 23.34
N LEU A 109 1.78 -4.57 22.35
CA LEU A 109 0.48 -3.90 22.53
C LEU A 109 -0.68 -4.87 22.81
N GLU A 110 -0.64 -6.07 22.21
CA GLU A 110 -1.62 -7.14 22.49
C GLU A 110 -1.30 -7.92 23.78
N TYR A 111 -0.02 -8.11 24.11
CA TYR A 111 0.41 -8.88 25.29
C TYR A 111 0.34 -8.07 26.59
N LEU A 112 0.39 -6.74 26.53
CA LEU A 112 0.20 -5.83 27.67
C LEU A 112 -1.29 -5.56 27.94
N GLY A 113 -2.10 -6.60 28.00
CA GLY A 113 -3.49 -6.57 28.47
C GLY A 113 -3.67 -6.19 29.95
N SER A 114 -2.71 -5.48 30.55
CA SER A 114 -2.94 -4.75 31.80
C SER A 114 -3.61 -3.43 31.44
N GLU A 115 -4.93 -3.37 31.59
CA GLU A 115 -5.73 -2.15 31.44
C GLU A 115 -5.26 -0.99 32.33
N ASP A 116 -4.38 -1.24 33.30
CA ASP A 116 -3.92 -0.28 34.32
C ASP A 116 -2.74 0.62 33.94
N ARG A 117 -2.17 0.50 32.73
CA ARG A 117 -1.02 1.34 32.35
C ARG A 117 -1.43 2.40 31.33
N GLU A 118 -1.46 3.66 31.80
CA GLU A 118 -1.65 4.84 30.95
C GLU A 118 -0.75 4.74 29.70
N PRO A 119 -1.27 5.09 28.51
CA PRO A 119 -0.47 5.14 27.30
C PRO A 119 0.69 6.09 27.52
N GLU A 120 1.92 5.62 27.25
CA GLU A 120 3.07 6.52 27.29
C GLU A 120 2.89 7.61 26.22
N PRO A 121 3.22 8.87 26.53
CA PRO A 121 3.15 9.94 25.54
C PRO A 121 3.98 9.57 24.31
N LEU A 122 3.41 9.79 23.13
CA LEU A 122 4.11 9.53 21.88
C LEU A 122 5.33 10.44 21.78
N HIS A 123 6.48 9.85 21.49
CA HIS A 123 7.72 10.61 21.37
C HIS A 123 7.68 11.49 20.10
N PRO A 124 7.83 12.83 20.20
CA PRO A 124 7.60 13.74 19.06
C PRO A 124 8.40 13.41 17.79
N TYR A 125 9.65 12.98 17.95
CA TYR A 125 10.46 12.54 16.80
C TYR A 125 9.88 11.30 16.11
N TRP A 126 9.44 10.29 16.88
CA TRP A 126 8.89 9.06 16.30
C TRP A 126 7.52 9.26 15.69
N TRP A 127 6.75 10.19 16.27
CA TRP A 127 5.53 10.69 15.67
C TRP A 127 5.79 11.25 14.29
N ASP A 128 6.60 12.31 14.19
CA ASP A 128 6.77 13.09 12.96
C ASP A 128 7.30 12.22 11.82
N ILE A 129 8.32 11.41 12.11
CA ILE A 129 8.93 10.53 11.10
C ILE A 129 8.01 9.40 10.64
N SER A 130 7.14 8.89 11.53
CA SER A 130 6.21 7.81 11.17
C SER A 130 5.01 8.35 10.40
N LEU A 131 4.49 9.51 10.81
CA LEU A 131 3.39 10.20 10.16
C LEU A 131 3.76 10.55 8.71
N THR A 132 4.87 11.27 8.53
CA THR A 132 5.37 11.66 7.20
C THR A 132 5.68 10.47 6.31
N TYR A 133 6.18 9.37 6.89
CA TYR A 133 6.40 8.13 6.13
C TYR A 133 5.09 7.51 5.63
N ILE A 134 4.08 7.41 6.49
CA ILE A 134 2.77 6.83 6.13
C ILE A 134 2.11 7.68 5.04
N GLU A 135 2.17 9.01 5.16
CA GLU A 135 1.69 9.94 4.13
C GLU A 135 2.42 9.73 2.80
N HIS A 136 3.74 9.55 2.83
CA HIS A 136 4.52 9.25 1.62
C HIS A 136 4.11 7.93 0.96
N VAL A 137 3.85 6.89 1.76
CA VAL A 137 3.35 5.60 1.23
C VAL A 137 1.96 5.75 0.62
N GLN A 138 1.04 6.44 1.30
CA GLN A 138 -0.31 6.72 0.78
C GLN A 138 -0.23 7.53 -0.51
N ALA A 139 0.55 8.60 -0.55
CA ALA A 139 0.75 9.40 -1.75
C ALA A 139 1.34 8.57 -2.90
N SER A 140 2.23 7.63 -2.61
CA SER A 140 2.81 6.73 -3.60
C SER A 140 1.78 5.74 -4.15
N LEU A 141 0.91 5.17 -3.30
CA LEU A 141 -0.20 4.32 -3.73
C LEU A 141 -1.21 5.09 -4.58
N SER A 142 -1.64 6.27 -4.13
CA SER A 142 -2.56 7.13 -4.85
C SER A 142 -2.03 7.55 -6.21
N ARG A 143 -0.76 7.96 -6.29
CA ARG A 143 -0.08 8.26 -7.57
C ARG A 143 -0.07 7.06 -8.51
N TRP A 144 0.18 5.86 -7.98
CA TRP A 144 0.19 4.65 -8.78
C TRP A 144 -1.21 4.30 -9.33
N LEU A 145 -2.26 4.48 -8.52
CA LEU A 145 -3.64 4.22 -8.93
C LEU A 145 -4.09 5.11 -10.10
N VAL A 146 -3.63 6.36 -10.14
CA VAL A 146 -3.96 7.29 -11.23
C VAL A 146 -2.99 7.23 -12.41
N ASP A 147 -1.77 6.68 -12.25
CA ASP A 147 -0.78 6.59 -13.33
C ASP A 147 -1.18 5.55 -14.40
N GLU A 148 -1.65 6.02 -15.56
CA GLU A 148 -1.97 5.19 -16.71
C GLU A 148 -0.76 4.43 -17.28
N ARG A 149 0.47 4.93 -17.05
CA ARG A 149 1.70 4.29 -17.52
C ARG A 149 2.12 3.12 -16.63
N ARG A 150 1.44 2.92 -15.49
CA ARG A 150 1.61 1.79 -14.57
C ARG A 150 3.06 1.53 -14.20
N ARG A 151 3.79 2.62 -13.91
CA ARG A 151 5.18 2.51 -13.46
C ARG A 151 5.26 1.66 -12.19
N PRO A 152 6.42 1.03 -11.89
CA PRO A 152 6.61 0.35 -10.62
C PRO A 152 6.29 1.29 -9.45
N LEU A 153 5.63 0.75 -8.43
CA LEU A 153 5.37 1.44 -7.18
C LEU A 153 6.68 1.43 -6.38
N MET A 154 7.33 2.58 -6.27
CA MET A 154 8.66 2.72 -5.67
C MET A 154 8.64 3.66 -4.44
N PRO A 155 7.87 3.35 -3.39
CA PRO A 155 8.00 4.05 -2.13
C PRO A 155 9.37 3.75 -1.55
N MET A 156 10.01 4.76 -0.97
CA MET A 156 11.23 4.57 -0.19
C MET A 156 11.00 3.57 0.97
N PRO A 157 11.94 2.68 1.26
CA PRO A 157 11.93 1.89 2.49
C PRO A 157 12.01 2.79 3.73
N TYR A 158 11.32 2.42 4.82
CA TYR A 158 11.28 3.23 6.04
C TYR A 158 12.66 3.48 6.66
N ASP A 159 13.56 2.49 6.65
CA ASP A 159 14.90 2.66 7.21
C ASP A 159 15.76 3.65 6.42
N GLN A 160 15.48 3.82 5.12
CA GLN A 160 16.09 4.83 4.29
C GLN A 160 15.41 6.18 4.50
N TRP A 161 14.08 6.23 4.50
CA TRP A 161 13.32 7.45 4.79
C TRP A 161 13.75 8.08 6.10
N ARG A 162 13.84 7.26 7.15
CA ARG A 162 14.27 7.70 8.47
C ARG A 162 15.66 8.33 8.42
N ARG A 163 16.60 7.77 7.65
CA ARG A 163 17.96 8.33 7.53
C ARG A 163 17.95 9.66 6.81
N ASP A 164 17.19 9.76 5.72
CA ASP A 164 17.11 10.97 4.90
C ASP A 164 16.45 12.13 5.69
N GLU A 165 15.46 11.82 6.53
CA GLU A 165 14.79 12.77 7.43
C GLU A 165 15.51 12.94 8.78
N ASP A 166 16.56 12.16 9.09
CA ASP A 166 17.29 12.27 10.36
C ASP A 166 18.16 13.53 10.33
N PRO A 167 17.95 14.54 11.20
CA PRO A 167 18.75 15.77 11.21
C PRO A 167 20.23 15.53 11.52
N GLY A 168 20.60 14.32 11.98
CA GLY A 168 21.97 13.88 12.23
C GLY A 168 22.66 13.14 11.07
N SER A 169 21.97 12.76 10.00
CA SER A 169 22.53 11.89 8.94
C SER A 169 23.41 12.62 7.90
N ASN A 170 23.56 13.94 8.00
CA ASN A 170 24.36 14.75 7.09
C ASN A 170 25.73 15.17 7.68
N ARG A 171 26.34 14.33 8.53
CA ARG A 171 27.69 14.52 9.08
C ARG A 171 28.63 13.39 8.71
#